data_AF-A0A9D6EMU4-F1
#
_entry.id   AF-A0A9D6EMU4-F1
#
_cell.length_a   1.000
_cell.length_b   1.000
_cell.length_c   1.000
_cell.angle_alpha   90.00
_cell.angle_beta   90.00
_cell.angle_gamma   90.00
#
_symmetry.space_group_name_H-M   'P 1'
#
loop_
_entity.id
_entity.type
_entity.pdbx_description
1 polymer ?
#
loop_
_entity_poly.entity_id
_entity_poly.type
_entity_poly.pdbx_seq_one_letter_code
_entity_poly.pdbx_strand_id
1 'polypeptide(L)'
;MQLVVLKSLWSKIFLGIGLVIGLAILVSGSVLVANYFGWTNVSGALDPNHIWALTTFGPDAKLAWRESPEWQTLQGALKRDVAVIQRVSQETGVPARLIVAPIVPEQLRLFTSEREIYKQIFEPLALFGVQTKFSWGVAGLKEDTAREIEANLIDRESLRYPGTSYEHLLDFGDGNVDTLRFERLTDQHDHYYTYLYVALFIREIRAEWERAGYHIHNRPEIMSTLFNIGFANSQPKANPAVGGALIKVGGEGYTFGRLAYEFYYSTELTSDFPQVTW
;
A
#
# COMPACT_ATOMS: atom_id res chain seq x y z
N MET A 1 60.48 25.43 5.95
CA MET A 1 60.24 24.19 5.18
C MET A 1 59.04 23.39 5.71
N GLN A 2 58.90 23.18 7.03
CA GLN A 2 57.79 22.38 7.59
C GLN A 2 56.37 22.93 7.37
N LEU A 3 56.18 24.26 7.35
CA LEU A 3 54.85 24.87 7.15
C LEU A 3 54.26 24.66 5.73
N VAL A 4 55.12 24.57 4.72
CA VAL A 4 54.72 24.39 3.31
C VAL A 4 54.28 22.94 3.07
N VAL A 5 55.00 21.99 3.67
CA VAL A 5 54.64 20.57 3.63
C VAL A 5 53.30 20.32 4.33
N LEU A 6 53.08 20.97 5.48
CA LEU A 6 51.83 20.86 6.23
C LEU A 6 50.63 21.40 5.43
N LYS A 7 50.75 22.59 4.81
CA LYS A 7 49.68 23.15 3.97
C LYS A 7 49.37 22.28 2.75
N SER A 8 50.38 21.69 2.12
CA SER A 8 50.22 20.75 1.00
C SER A 8 49.50 19.47 1.42
N LEU A 9 49.80 18.95 2.62
CA LEU A 9 49.13 17.77 3.17
C LEU A 9 47.65 18.04 3.48
N TRP A 10 47.33 19.17 4.13
CA TRP A 10 45.95 19.55 4.41
C TRP A 10 45.12 19.76 3.13
N SER A 11 45.67 20.41 2.11
CA SER A 11 44.99 20.59 0.82
C SER A 11 44.61 19.26 0.16
N LYS A 12 45.51 18.27 0.19
CA LYS A 12 45.24 16.91 -0.33
C LYS A 12 44.17 16.18 0.48
N ILE A 13 44.15 16.34 1.81
CA ILE A 13 43.12 15.75 2.68
C ILE A 13 41.75 16.35 2.37
N PHE A 14 41.64 17.68 2.28
CA PHE A 14 40.38 18.35 1.94
C PHE A 14 39.88 17.98 0.54
N LEU A 15 40.78 17.89 -0.45
CA LEU A 15 40.43 17.43 -1.79
C LEU A 15 39.91 15.98 -1.78
N GLY A 16 40.57 15.10 -1.01
CA GLY A 16 40.16 13.70 -0.83
C GLY A 16 38.78 13.56 -0.19
N ILE A 17 38.51 14.32 0.89
CA ILE A 17 37.20 14.34 1.56
C ILE A 17 36.12 14.90 0.62
N GLY A 18 36.42 15.98 -0.11
CA GLY A 18 35.48 16.56 -1.08
C GLY A 18 35.11 15.59 -2.20
N LEU A 19 36.07 14.80 -2.68
CA LEU A 19 35.82 13.74 -3.68
C LEU A 19 34.93 12.63 -3.13
N VAL A 20 35.18 12.17 -1.90
CA VAL A 20 34.37 11.11 -1.26
C VAL A 20 32.93 11.57 -1.02
N ILE A 21 32.75 12.81 -0.53
CA ILE A 21 31.42 13.39 -0.32
C ILE A 21 30.70 13.59 -1.65
N GLY A 22 31.38 14.12 -2.67
CA GLY A 22 30.83 14.31 -4.01
C GLY A 22 30.39 12.98 -4.65
N LEU A 23 31.17 11.92 -4.49
CA LEU A 23 30.82 10.58 -4.96
C LEU A 23 29.61 10.01 -4.20
N ALA A 24 29.57 10.19 -2.88
CA ALA A 24 28.46 9.71 -2.05
C ALA A 24 27.13 10.42 -2.40
N ILE A 25 27.18 11.72 -2.68
CA ILE A 25 26.01 12.50 -3.13
C ILE A 25 25.56 12.04 -4.52
N LEU A 26 26.49 11.80 -5.45
CA LEU A 26 26.16 11.30 -6.79
C LEU A 26 25.53 9.90 -6.74
N VAL A 27 26.08 8.99 -5.93
CA VAL A 27 25.54 7.64 -5.74
C VAL A 27 24.17 7.69 -5.06
N SER A 28 24.02 8.49 -4.00
CA SER A 28 22.73 8.62 -3.30
C SER A 28 21.67 9.30 -4.16
N GLY A 29 22.03 10.34 -4.90
CA GLY A 29 21.16 11.04 -5.84
C GLY A 29 20.74 10.16 -7.00
N SER A 30 21.63 9.35 -7.56
CA SER A 30 21.29 8.40 -8.62
C SER A 30 20.40 7.25 -8.14
N VAL A 31 20.54 6.79 -6.90
CA VAL A 31 19.61 5.82 -6.28
C VAL A 31 18.22 6.43 -6.06
N LEU A 32 18.14 7.69 -5.59
CA LEU A 32 16.87 8.39 -5.42
C LEU A 32 16.17 8.65 -6.76
N VAL A 33 16.92 9.07 -7.78
CA VAL A 33 16.42 9.25 -9.15
C VAL A 33 15.97 7.90 -9.73
N ALA A 34 16.76 6.84 -9.56
CA ALA A 34 16.40 5.51 -10.03
C ALA A 34 15.14 4.96 -9.31
N ASN A 35 14.95 5.24 -8.02
CA ASN A 35 13.72 4.92 -7.30
C ASN A 35 12.53 5.75 -7.81
N TYR A 36 12.71 7.06 -8.01
CA TYR A 36 11.65 7.97 -8.49
C TYR A 36 11.16 7.60 -9.89
N PHE A 37 12.07 7.21 -10.80
CA PHE A 37 11.73 6.75 -12.15
C PHE A 37 11.45 5.24 -12.26
N GLY A 38 11.40 4.50 -11.14
CA GLY A 38 11.10 3.06 -11.13
C GLY A 38 12.18 2.17 -11.77
N TRP A 39 13.41 2.67 -11.91
CA TRP A 39 14.55 1.92 -12.47
C TRP A 39 15.13 0.89 -11.50
N THR A 40 14.86 1.04 -10.20
CA THR A 40 15.09 0.01 -9.18
C THR A 40 13.87 -0.91 -9.09
N ASN A 41 13.66 -1.70 -10.14
CA ASN A 41 12.66 -2.77 -10.13
C ASN A 41 12.98 -3.77 -9.00
N VAL A 42 12.42 -3.55 -7.81
CA VAL A 42 12.19 -4.65 -6.88
C VAL A 42 11.26 -5.61 -7.59
N SER A 43 11.77 -6.80 -7.91
CA SER A 43 11.09 -7.73 -8.79
C SER A 43 9.74 -8.11 -8.17
N GLY A 44 8.65 -7.61 -8.74
CA GLY A 44 7.32 -8.12 -8.43
C GLY A 44 7.30 -9.63 -8.72
N ALA A 45 6.65 -10.40 -7.84
CA ALA A 45 6.51 -11.82 -8.04
C ALA A 45 5.10 -12.15 -8.49
N LEU A 46 5.01 -13.08 -9.44
CA LEU A 46 3.77 -13.79 -9.69
C LEU A 46 3.66 -14.91 -8.67
N ASP A 47 2.44 -15.18 -8.23
CA ASP A 47 2.16 -16.41 -7.50
C ASP A 47 1.93 -17.54 -8.51
N PRO A 48 2.87 -18.48 -8.68
CA PRO A 48 2.73 -19.57 -9.65
C PRO A 48 1.63 -20.56 -9.24
N ASN A 49 1.22 -20.56 -7.96
CA ASN A 49 0.20 -21.44 -7.44
C ASN A 49 -1.18 -20.77 -7.61
N HIS A 50 -1.68 -20.68 -8.85
CA HIS A 50 -2.99 -20.06 -9.17
C HIS A 50 -4.20 -20.84 -8.60
N ILE A 51 -4.01 -21.94 -7.87
CA ILE A 51 -5.12 -22.80 -7.40
C ILE A 51 -5.65 -22.31 -6.05
N TRP A 52 -6.11 -21.06 -6.01
CA TRP A 52 -6.86 -20.50 -4.87
C TRP A 52 -8.35 -20.49 -5.21
N ALA A 53 -8.87 -21.67 -5.53
CA ALA A 53 -10.31 -21.84 -5.69
C ALA A 53 -10.98 -21.74 -4.32
N LEU A 54 -11.37 -20.53 -3.92
CA LEU A 54 -12.30 -20.26 -2.82
C LEU A 54 -11.98 -20.99 -1.50
N THR A 55 -10.71 -21.28 -1.22
CA THR A 55 -10.30 -21.87 0.05
C THR A 55 -10.54 -20.86 1.16
N THR A 56 -11.53 -21.15 2.00
CA THR A 56 -11.75 -20.46 3.27
C THR A 56 -10.82 -21.03 4.33
N PHE A 57 -10.13 -20.17 5.08
CA PHE A 57 -9.21 -20.59 6.13
C PHE A 57 -9.92 -20.53 7.48
N GLY A 58 -10.32 -21.70 7.97
CA GLY A 58 -10.92 -21.85 9.30
C GLY A 58 -10.01 -21.41 10.45
N PRO A 59 -10.53 -21.45 11.69
CA PRO A 59 -9.76 -21.03 12.86
C PRO A 59 -8.51 -21.90 13.08
N ASP A 60 -8.58 -23.19 12.73
CA ASP A 60 -7.47 -24.14 12.88
C ASP A 60 -6.45 -24.12 11.73
N ALA A 61 -6.66 -23.27 10.71
CA ALA A 61 -5.73 -23.14 9.60
C ALA A 61 -4.41 -22.55 10.07
N LYS A 62 -3.30 -23.27 9.84
CA LYS A 62 -1.95 -22.80 10.14
C LYS A 62 -1.49 -21.83 9.07
N LEU A 63 -1.58 -20.53 9.37
CA LEU A 63 -1.09 -19.45 8.52
C LEU A 63 0.05 -18.76 9.25
N ALA A 64 1.28 -18.83 8.72
CA ALA A 64 2.45 -18.34 9.43
C ALA A 64 2.37 -16.83 9.75
N TRP A 65 1.76 -16.03 8.87
CA TRP A 65 1.50 -14.62 9.14
C TRP A 65 0.52 -14.40 10.31
N ARG A 66 -0.49 -15.26 10.50
CA ARG A 66 -1.47 -15.14 11.59
C ARG A 66 -0.83 -15.34 12.96
N GLU A 67 0.18 -16.18 13.03
CA GLU A 67 0.92 -16.47 14.25
C GLU A 67 2.02 -15.42 14.53
N SER A 68 2.25 -14.47 13.63
CA SER A 68 3.37 -13.52 13.73
C SER A 68 3.07 -12.30 14.61
N PRO A 69 4.07 -11.77 15.36
CA PRO A 69 3.92 -10.57 16.20
C PRO A 69 3.40 -9.35 15.41
N GLU A 70 3.83 -9.23 14.15
CA GLU A 70 3.38 -8.18 13.24
C GLU A 70 1.87 -8.22 13.02
N TRP A 71 1.28 -9.41 12.87
CA TRP A 71 -0.16 -9.57 12.75
C TRP A 71 -0.89 -9.16 14.03
N GLN A 72 -0.43 -9.57 15.22
CA GLN A 72 -1.13 -9.19 16.45
C GLN A 72 -1.10 -7.68 16.70
N THR A 73 0.00 -7.01 16.32
CA THR A 73 0.08 -5.54 16.33
C THR A 73 -0.93 -4.93 15.36
N LEU A 74 -0.94 -5.41 14.12
CA LEU A 74 -1.84 -4.92 13.08
C LEU A 74 -3.32 -5.15 13.44
N GLN A 75 -3.65 -6.29 14.02
CA GLN A 75 -4.99 -6.61 14.48
C GLN A 75 -5.48 -5.59 15.52
N GLY A 76 -4.61 -5.19 16.45
CA GLY A 76 -4.91 -4.14 17.42
C GLY A 76 -5.16 -2.79 16.77
N ALA A 77 -4.33 -2.40 15.80
CA ALA A 77 -4.49 -1.16 15.04
C ALA A 77 -5.80 -1.13 14.24
N LEU A 78 -6.11 -2.20 13.49
CA LEU A 78 -7.36 -2.33 12.73
C LEU A 78 -8.61 -2.26 13.62
N LYS A 79 -8.55 -2.82 14.83
CA LYS A 79 -9.66 -2.75 15.80
C LYS A 79 -9.96 -1.33 16.27
N ARG A 80 -8.96 -0.45 16.31
CA ARG A 80 -9.16 0.98 16.65
C ARG A 80 -9.90 1.72 15.54
N ASP A 81 -9.71 1.30 14.29
CA ASP A 81 -10.25 1.97 13.10
C ASP A 81 -11.57 1.37 12.59
N VAL A 82 -12.16 0.38 13.28
CA VAL A 82 -13.38 -0.31 12.85
C VAL A 82 -14.49 0.67 12.48
N ALA A 83 -14.74 1.68 13.33
CA ALA A 83 -15.79 2.66 13.08
C ALA A 83 -15.55 3.48 11.81
N VAL A 84 -14.30 3.89 11.55
CA VAL A 84 -13.92 4.67 10.37
C VAL A 84 -14.01 3.81 9.10
N ILE A 85 -13.51 2.58 9.15
CA ILE A 85 -13.58 1.65 8.01
C ILE A 85 -15.04 1.30 7.68
N GLN A 86 -15.88 1.06 8.69
CA GLN A 86 -17.31 0.80 8.52
C GLN A 86 -18.03 2.01 7.92
N ARG A 87 -17.71 3.23 8.36
CA ARG A 87 -18.22 4.46 7.76
C ARG A 87 -17.90 4.56 6.27
N VAL A 88 -16.63 4.39 5.90
CA VAL A 88 -16.22 4.41 4.48
C VAL A 88 -16.92 3.29 3.69
N SER A 89 -17.09 2.11 4.30
CA SER A 89 -17.82 1.01 3.69
C SER A 89 -19.27 1.39 3.36
N GLN A 90 -19.96 2.08 4.27
CA GLN A 90 -21.32 2.56 4.08
C GLN A 90 -21.42 3.65 3.01
N GLU A 91 -20.52 4.62 3.02
CA GLU A 91 -20.51 5.74 2.07
C GLU A 91 -20.19 5.29 0.63
N THR A 92 -19.35 4.27 0.47
CA THR A 92 -18.87 3.83 -0.85
C THR A 92 -19.58 2.58 -1.38
N GLY A 93 -20.23 1.81 -0.50
CA GLY A 93 -20.76 0.49 -0.79
C GLY A 93 -19.69 -0.58 -1.03
N VAL A 94 -18.40 -0.28 -0.78
CA VAL A 94 -17.33 -1.27 -0.81
C VAL A 94 -17.28 -1.98 0.53
N PRO A 95 -17.29 -3.32 0.58
CA PRO A 95 -17.23 -4.02 1.87
C PRO A 95 -15.98 -3.66 2.68
N ALA A 96 -16.16 -3.37 3.97
CA ALA A 96 -15.08 -3.06 4.90
C ALA A 96 -13.90 -4.03 4.80
N ARG A 97 -14.18 -5.34 4.69
CA ARG A 97 -13.15 -6.36 4.56
C ARG A 97 -12.33 -6.25 3.28
N LEU A 98 -12.94 -5.82 2.18
CA LEU A 98 -12.25 -5.60 0.92
C LEU A 98 -11.40 -4.33 0.95
N ILE A 99 -11.83 -3.30 1.70
CA ILE A 99 -11.02 -2.10 1.98
C ILE A 99 -9.77 -2.47 2.79
N VAL A 100 -9.90 -3.35 3.78
CA VAL A 100 -8.78 -3.79 4.63
C VAL A 100 -7.82 -4.75 3.91
N ALA A 101 -8.30 -5.52 2.93
CA ALA A 101 -7.51 -6.53 2.23
C ALA A 101 -6.17 -6.06 1.65
N PRO A 102 -6.05 -4.91 0.95
CA PRO A 102 -4.76 -4.37 0.53
C PRO A 102 -3.92 -3.76 1.67
N ILE A 103 -4.53 -3.37 2.79
CA ILE A 103 -3.83 -2.71 3.91
C ILE A 103 -3.04 -3.74 4.73
N VAL A 104 -3.56 -4.95 4.86
CA VAL A 104 -2.91 -6.04 5.58
C VAL A 104 -1.50 -6.36 5.05
N PRO A 105 -1.33 -6.74 3.77
CA PRO A 105 -0.01 -6.96 3.21
C PRO A 105 0.88 -5.72 3.27
N GLU A 106 0.32 -4.51 3.13
CA GLU A 106 1.10 -3.28 3.19
C GLU A 106 1.71 -3.05 4.58
N GLN A 107 0.92 -3.18 5.64
CA GLN A 107 1.39 -2.99 7.01
C GLN A 107 2.32 -4.12 7.46
N LEU A 108 2.02 -5.38 7.10
CA LEU A 108 2.93 -6.50 7.38
C LEU A 108 4.27 -6.34 6.66
N ARG A 109 4.27 -5.84 5.42
CA ARG A 109 5.50 -5.47 4.70
C ARG A 109 6.27 -4.39 5.44
N LEU A 110 5.60 -3.33 5.88
CA LEU A 110 6.23 -2.23 6.59
C LEU A 110 6.84 -2.68 7.93
N PHE A 111 6.12 -3.47 8.74
CA PHE A 111 6.60 -3.94 10.04
C PHE A 111 7.81 -4.88 9.92
N THR A 112 7.89 -5.62 8.82
CA THR A 112 8.99 -6.55 8.56
C THR A 112 10.20 -5.85 7.93
N SER A 113 10.00 -4.79 7.13
CA SER A 113 11.11 -3.99 6.58
C SER A 113 11.69 -3.00 7.60
N GLU A 114 10.86 -2.40 8.45
CA GLU A 114 11.25 -1.38 9.44
C GLU A 114 11.33 -1.98 10.86
N ARG A 115 12.10 -3.07 11.02
CA ARG A 115 12.05 -3.90 12.24
C ARG A 115 12.31 -3.09 13.52
N GLU A 116 13.30 -2.20 13.50
CA GLU A 116 13.66 -1.42 14.68
C GLU A 116 12.56 -0.45 15.11
N ILE A 117 11.96 0.27 14.15
CA ILE A 117 10.82 1.16 14.40
C ILE A 117 9.61 0.33 14.87
N TYR A 118 9.38 -0.84 14.26
CA TYR A 118 8.34 -1.76 14.68
C TYR A 118 8.49 -2.20 16.14
N LYS A 119 9.71 -2.55 16.61
CA LYS A 119 9.95 -2.91 18.03
C LYS A 119 9.75 -1.74 18.99
N GLN A 120 10.21 -0.54 18.61
CA GLN A 120 10.27 0.58 19.53
C GLN A 120 8.94 1.34 19.64
N ILE A 121 8.14 1.35 18.56
CA ILE A 121 6.99 2.24 18.43
C ILE A 121 5.70 1.47 18.16
N PHE A 122 5.66 0.67 17.09
CA PHE A 122 4.40 0.10 16.61
C PHE A 122 3.92 -1.06 17.49
N GLU A 123 4.80 -2.00 17.84
CA GLU A 123 4.48 -3.18 18.65
C GLU A 123 3.96 -2.80 20.06
N PRO A 124 4.62 -1.92 20.85
CA PRO A 124 4.15 -1.59 22.19
C PRO A 124 2.81 -0.83 22.23
N LEU A 125 2.49 -0.09 21.16
CA LEU A 125 1.33 0.81 21.11
C LEU A 125 0.17 0.25 20.28
N ALA A 126 0.38 -0.84 19.54
CA ALA A 126 -0.55 -1.37 18.55
C ALA A 126 -1.02 -0.30 17.57
N LEU A 127 -0.04 0.33 16.89
CA LEU A 127 -0.26 1.40 15.91
C LEU A 127 0.04 0.93 14.48
N PHE A 128 -0.58 1.61 13.52
CA PHE A 128 -0.13 1.54 12.13
C PHE A 128 1.20 2.25 11.93
N GLY A 129 1.96 1.82 10.93
CA GLY A 129 3.00 2.65 10.35
C GLY A 129 2.40 3.55 9.27
N VAL A 130 2.45 4.86 9.50
CA VAL A 130 2.02 5.88 8.55
C VAL A 130 3.21 6.27 7.67
N GLN A 131 3.10 6.04 6.36
CA GLN A 131 4.16 6.38 5.42
C GLN A 131 4.02 7.83 4.93
N THR A 132 5.16 8.52 4.67
CA THR A 132 5.17 9.95 4.29
C THR A 132 6.18 10.28 3.18
N LYS A 133 6.82 9.26 2.58
CA LYS A 133 7.84 9.44 1.53
C LYS A 133 7.28 9.09 0.15
N PHE A 134 7.66 7.92 -0.37
CA PHE A 134 7.27 7.44 -1.71
C PHE A 134 5.84 6.87 -1.78
N SER A 135 5.27 6.60 -0.62
CA SER A 135 3.94 6.04 -0.38
C SER A 135 3.39 6.70 0.87
N TRP A 136 2.08 6.95 0.92
CA TRP A 136 1.43 7.75 1.94
C TRP A 136 0.37 6.98 2.72
N GLY A 137 0.28 7.29 4.02
CA GLY A 137 -0.76 6.76 4.89
C GLY A 137 -0.55 5.31 5.30
N VAL A 138 -1.59 4.74 5.90
CA VAL A 138 -1.61 3.35 6.37
C VAL A 138 -1.77 2.34 5.22
N ALA A 139 -2.24 2.78 4.05
CA ALA A 139 -2.38 1.95 2.86
C ALA A 139 -1.20 2.08 1.87
N GLY A 140 -0.21 2.94 2.15
CA GLY A 140 0.96 3.10 1.29
C GLY A 140 0.64 3.62 -0.12
N LEU A 141 -0.36 4.48 -0.24
CA LEU A 141 -0.83 4.99 -1.53
C LEU A 141 0.20 5.93 -2.15
N LYS A 142 0.54 5.72 -3.44
CA LYS A 142 1.41 6.65 -4.17
C LYS A 142 0.66 7.91 -4.54
N GLU A 143 1.35 9.05 -4.52
CA GLU A 143 0.78 10.35 -4.88
C GLU A 143 0.14 10.36 -6.26
N ASP A 144 0.81 9.82 -7.29
CA ASP A 144 0.27 9.77 -8.65
C ASP A 144 -0.99 8.90 -8.73
N THR A 145 -1.06 7.82 -7.96
CA THR A 145 -2.27 6.98 -7.88
C THR A 145 -3.40 7.73 -7.20
N ALA A 146 -3.13 8.51 -6.16
CA ALA A 146 -4.14 9.35 -5.52
C ALA A 146 -4.72 10.40 -6.49
N ARG A 147 -3.86 11.06 -7.27
CA ARG A 147 -4.29 11.98 -8.33
C ARG A 147 -5.11 11.29 -9.42
N GLU A 148 -4.73 10.07 -9.81
CA GLU A 148 -5.47 9.30 -10.82
C GLU A 148 -6.87 8.92 -10.32
N ILE A 149 -7.02 8.54 -9.04
CA ILE A 149 -8.33 8.32 -8.40
C ILE A 149 -9.19 9.58 -8.54
N GLU A 150 -8.68 10.72 -8.06
CA GLU A 150 -9.42 12.00 -8.13
C GLU A 150 -9.86 12.37 -9.55
N ALA A 151 -9.00 12.15 -10.55
CA ALA A 151 -9.33 12.41 -11.94
C ALA A 151 -10.42 11.48 -12.47
N ASN A 152 -10.32 10.18 -12.18
CA ASN A 152 -11.31 9.18 -12.62
C ASN A 152 -12.69 9.37 -11.97
N LEU A 153 -12.76 9.95 -10.76
CA LEU A 153 -14.04 10.20 -10.09
C LEU A 153 -14.95 11.14 -10.86
N ILE A 154 -14.40 12.08 -11.62
CA ILE A 154 -15.16 13.14 -12.31
C ILE A 154 -15.14 13.00 -13.83
N ASP A 155 -14.19 12.24 -14.38
CA ASP A 155 -14.13 11.98 -15.82
C ASP A 155 -15.15 10.90 -16.22
N ARG A 156 -16.33 11.34 -16.67
CA ARG A 156 -17.43 10.44 -17.08
C ARG A 156 -17.12 9.59 -18.32
N GLU A 157 -16.12 9.96 -19.10
CA GLU A 157 -15.67 9.19 -20.27
C GLU A 157 -14.61 8.14 -19.89
N SER A 158 -14.05 8.22 -18.68
CA SER A 158 -13.10 7.24 -18.18
C SER A 158 -13.77 5.87 -18.04
N LEU A 159 -13.08 4.82 -18.51
CA LEU A 159 -13.46 3.43 -18.22
C LEU A 159 -13.46 3.12 -16.72
N ARG A 160 -12.84 3.96 -15.90
CA ARG A 160 -12.79 3.83 -14.43
C ARG A 160 -13.83 4.64 -13.71
N TYR A 161 -14.60 5.50 -14.40
CA TYR A 161 -15.62 6.33 -13.76
C TYR A 161 -16.61 5.49 -12.92
N PRO A 162 -16.67 5.66 -11.59
CA PRO A 162 -17.46 4.77 -10.74
C PRO A 162 -18.93 5.17 -10.60
N GLY A 163 -19.32 6.34 -11.09
CA GLY A 163 -20.69 6.85 -11.08
C GLY A 163 -20.87 8.18 -10.33
N THR A 164 -22.01 8.84 -10.55
CA THR A 164 -22.28 10.20 -10.05
C THR A 164 -22.30 10.30 -8.53
N SER A 165 -22.66 9.23 -7.82
CA SER A 165 -22.67 9.21 -6.36
C SER A 165 -21.28 9.37 -5.72
N TYR A 166 -20.21 9.21 -6.49
CA TYR A 166 -18.83 9.25 -6.01
C TYR A 166 -18.11 10.57 -6.34
N GLU A 167 -18.64 11.39 -7.25
CA GLU A 167 -17.97 12.58 -7.82
C GLU A 167 -17.47 13.57 -6.76
N HIS A 168 -18.19 13.69 -5.65
CA HIS A 168 -17.94 14.69 -4.60
C HIS A 168 -17.29 14.15 -3.34
N LEU A 169 -16.90 12.87 -3.31
CA LEU A 169 -16.36 12.25 -2.10
C LEU A 169 -14.95 12.74 -1.74
N LEU A 170 -14.21 13.27 -2.72
CA LEU A 170 -12.86 13.80 -2.55
C LEU A 170 -12.74 15.31 -2.74
N ASP A 171 -13.86 16.04 -2.84
CA ASP A 171 -13.84 17.49 -3.04
C ASP A 171 -12.90 18.17 -2.06
N PHE A 172 -12.02 19.02 -2.61
CA PHE A 172 -11.08 19.81 -1.84
C PHE A 172 -11.69 21.18 -1.55
N GLY A 173 -11.50 21.67 -0.34
CA GLY A 173 -11.82 23.05 0.00
C GLY A 173 -10.80 24.02 -0.59
N ASP A 174 -10.84 25.26 -0.10
CA ASP A 174 -9.87 26.29 -0.49
C ASP A 174 -8.45 25.90 -0.05
N GLY A 175 -7.48 26.04 -0.96
CA GLY A 175 -6.06 25.83 -0.64
C GLY A 175 -5.27 25.14 -1.75
N ASN A 176 -4.02 24.78 -1.43
CA ASN A 176 -3.19 23.97 -2.31
C ASN A 176 -3.63 22.50 -2.21
N VAL A 177 -4.19 21.97 -3.31
CA VAL A 177 -4.72 20.60 -3.37
C VAL A 177 -3.66 19.55 -3.03
N ASP A 178 -2.41 19.73 -3.45
CA ASP A 178 -1.34 18.77 -3.15
C ASP A 178 -1.03 18.69 -1.66
N THR A 179 -0.98 19.85 -0.99
CA THR A 179 -0.83 19.91 0.47
C THR A 179 -2.01 19.27 1.18
N LEU A 180 -3.24 19.63 0.82
CA LEU A 180 -4.45 19.07 1.43
C LEU A 180 -4.54 17.55 1.23
N ARG A 181 -4.15 17.04 0.06
CA ARG A 181 -4.10 15.61 -0.23
C ARG A 181 -3.08 14.91 0.65
N PHE A 182 -1.87 15.46 0.76
CA PHE A 182 -0.83 14.90 1.61
C PHE A 182 -1.29 14.84 3.06
N GLU A 183 -1.86 15.91 3.60
CA GLU A 183 -2.38 15.97 4.97
C GLU A 183 -3.49 14.94 5.19
N ARG A 184 -4.48 14.87 4.30
CA ARG A 184 -5.56 13.87 4.34
C ARG A 184 -5.02 12.44 4.37
N LEU A 185 -4.03 12.13 3.55
CA LEU A 185 -3.49 10.77 3.42
C LEU A 185 -2.49 10.41 4.50
N THR A 186 -1.89 11.38 5.20
CA THR A 186 -0.84 11.14 6.21
C THR A 186 -1.24 11.50 7.64
N ASP A 187 -2.53 11.80 7.86
CA ASP A 187 -3.09 12.00 9.20
C ASP A 187 -2.81 10.76 10.07
N GLN A 188 -2.23 10.98 11.26
CA GLN A 188 -1.82 9.92 12.19
C GLN A 188 -2.92 9.53 13.19
N HIS A 189 -4.03 10.27 13.19
CA HIS A 189 -5.10 10.16 14.17
C HIS A 189 -6.43 9.78 13.51
N ASP A 190 -6.67 10.24 12.28
CA ASP A 190 -7.85 9.90 11.48
C ASP A 190 -7.47 9.39 10.10
N HIS A 191 -7.52 8.08 9.92
CA HIS A 191 -7.20 7.44 8.65
C HIS A 191 -8.37 7.40 7.65
N TYR A 192 -9.46 8.13 7.90
CA TYR A 192 -10.67 8.16 7.06
C TYR A 192 -10.34 8.31 5.57
N TYR A 193 -9.53 9.31 5.20
CA TYR A 193 -9.21 9.53 3.80
C TYR A 193 -8.35 8.42 3.22
N THR A 194 -7.45 7.81 3.99
CA THR A 194 -6.70 6.64 3.47
C THR A 194 -7.65 5.51 3.10
N TYR A 195 -8.61 5.17 3.96
CA TYR A 195 -9.61 4.14 3.66
C TYR A 195 -10.53 4.54 2.50
N LEU A 196 -10.90 5.82 2.42
CA LEU A 196 -11.74 6.34 1.35
C LEU A 196 -11.05 6.21 -0.02
N TYR A 197 -9.78 6.60 -0.13
CA TYR A 197 -9.03 6.42 -1.39
C TYR A 197 -8.88 4.95 -1.76
N VAL A 198 -8.65 4.05 -0.79
CA VAL A 198 -8.62 2.60 -1.05
C VAL A 198 -9.98 2.13 -1.60
N ALA A 199 -11.09 2.54 -0.99
CA ALA A 199 -12.42 2.16 -1.45
C ALA A 199 -12.71 2.71 -2.86
N LEU A 200 -12.33 3.95 -3.15
CA LEU A 200 -12.56 4.57 -4.46
C LEU A 200 -11.70 3.91 -5.54
N PHE A 201 -10.43 3.60 -5.26
CA PHE A 201 -9.61 2.77 -6.14
C PHE A 201 -10.30 1.44 -6.47
N ILE A 202 -10.85 0.76 -5.45
CA ILE A 202 -11.58 -0.51 -5.65
C ILE A 202 -12.81 -0.30 -6.54
N ARG A 203 -13.56 0.79 -6.37
CA ARG A 203 -14.72 1.13 -7.22
C ARG A 203 -14.30 1.36 -8.67
N GLU A 204 -13.23 2.09 -8.89
CA GLU A 204 -12.72 2.43 -10.21
C GLU A 204 -12.21 1.21 -10.99
N ILE A 205 -11.43 0.35 -10.33
CA ILE A 205 -10.99 -0.92 -10.91
C ILE A 205 -12.18 -1.82 -11.23
N ARG A 206 -13.17 -1.92 -10.34
CA ARG A 206 -14.38 -2.70 -10.64
C ARG A 206 -15.10 -2.17 -11.86
N ALA A 207 -15.28 -0.85 -11.95
CA ALA A 207 -15.97 -0.23 -13.07
C ALA A 207 -15.24 -0.49 -14.41
N GLU A 208 -13.91 -0.42 -14.43
CA GLU A 208 -13.09 -0.76 -15.60
C GLU A 208 -13.28 -2.23 -16.02
N TRP A 209 -13.18 -3.15 -15.06
CA TRP A 209 -13.27 -4.57 -15.33
C TRP A 209 -14.67 -5.00 -15.77
N GLU A 210 -15.71 -4.49 -15.12
CA GLU A 210 -17.10 -4.75 -15.48
C GLU A 210 -17.42 -4.26 -16.89
N ARG A 211 -17.00 -3.05 -17.26
CA ARG A 211 -17.18 -2.51 -18.62
C ARG A 211 -16.44 -3.34 -19.67
N ALA A 212 -15.32 -3.95 -19.31
CA ALA A 212 -14.58 -4.87 -20.16
C ALA A 212 -15.16 -6.30 -20.20
N GLY A 213 -16.25 -6.56 -19.48
CA GLY A 213 -16.91 -7.87 -19.46
C GLY A 213 -16.27 -8.91 -18.52
N TYR A 214 -15.44 -8.46 -17.57
CA TYR A 214 -14.78 -9.33 -16.60
C TYR A 214 -15.19 -8.99 -15.16
N HIS A 215 -15.59 -9.98 -14.38
CA HIS A 215 -16.02 -9.77 -12.99
C HIS A 215 -14.93 -10.20 -12.01
N ILE A 216 -14.48 -9.27 -11.17
CA ILE A 216 -13.46 -9.51 -10.12
C ILE A 216 -13.96 -9.20 -8.70
N HIS A 217 -15.27 -9.16 -8.50
CA HIS A 217 -15.88 -8.78 -7.22
C HIS A 217 -15.47 -9.68 -6.06
N ASN A 218 -15.34 -10.98 -6.34
CA ASN A 218 -14.93 -12.04 -5.43
C ASN A 218 -13.43 -12.37 -5.52
N ARG A 219 -12.62 -11.51 -6.15
CA ARG A 219 -11.19 -11.70 -6.37
C ARG A 219 -10.35 -10.68 -5.58
N PRO A 220 -10.39 -10.71 -4.23
CA PRO A 220 -9.66 -9.75 -3.40
C PRO A 220 -8.16 -9.73 -3.70
N GLU A 221 -7.60 -10.86 -4.11
CA GLU A 221 -6.20 -11.00 -4.45
C GLU A 221 -5.82 -10.24 -5.72
N ILE A 222 -6.72 -10.20 -6.71
CA ILE A 222 -6.52 -9.41 -7.93
C ILE A 222 -6.67 -7.94 -7.61
N MET A 223 -7.68 -7.59 -6.82
CA MET A 223 -7.90 -6.21 -6.37
C MET A 223 -6.67 -5.67 -5.63
N SER A 224 -6.14 -6.42 -4.67
CA SER A 224 -4.96 -6.04 -3.91
C SER A 224 -3.67 -6.08 -4.73
N THR A 225 -3.53 -7.01 -5.69
CA THR A 225 -2.43 -6.97 -6.66
C THR A 225 -2.46 -5.65 -7.44
N LEU A 226 -3.60 -5.28 -8.03
CA LEU A 226 -3.75 -4.04 -8.80
C LEU A 226 -3.53 -2.79 -7.94
N PHE A 227 -4.00 -2.79 -6.69
CA PHE A 227 -3.70 -1.71 -5.75
C PHE A 227 -2.19 -1.57 -5.52
N ASN A 228 -1.46 -2.67 -5.37
CA ASN A 228 -0.01 -2.65 -5.15
C ASN A 228 0.79 -2.16 -6.37
N ILE A 229 0.35 -2.49 -7.58
CA ILE A 229 1.10 -2.20 -8.82
C ILE A 229 0.55 -1.01 -9.63
N GLY A 230 -0.60 -0.45 -9.22
CA GLY A 230 -1.22 0.73 -9.82
C GLY A 230 -2.04 0.48 -11.10
N PHE A 231 -2.83 1.49 -11.48
CA PHE A 231 -3.77 1.45 -12.61
C PHE A 231 -3.13 1.12 -13.97
N ALA A 232 -1.91 1.58 -14.21
CA ALA A 232 -1.20 1.34 -15.48
C ALA A 232 -1.02 -0.16 -15.79
N ASN A 233 -1.11 -1.03 -14.79
CA ASN A 233 -1.01 -2.48 -14.93
C ASN A 233 -2.38 -3.19 -14.93
N SER A 234 -3.49 -2.45 -14.82
CA SER A 234 -4.84 -2.99 -14.95
C SER A 234 -5.12 -3.33 -16.41
N GLN A 235 -5.20 -4.63 -16.68
CA GLN A 235 -5.52 -5.17 -18.00
C GLN A 235 -6.62 -6.22 -17.82
N PRO A 236 -7.90 -5.83 -17.97
CA PRO A 236 -9.02 -6.74 -17.82
C PRO A 236 -8.89 -7.97 -18.73
N LYS A 237 -8.99 -9.16 -18.13
CA LYS A 237 -8.86 -10.45 -18.83
C LYS A 237 -9.47 -11.59 -18.03
N ALA A 238 -9.79 -12.71 -18.69
CA ALA A 238 -10.47 -13.84 -18.06
C ALA A 238 -9.65 -14.48 -16.92
N ASN A 239 -8.33 -14.57 -17.09
CA ASN A 239 -7.42 -15.22 -16.16
C ASN A 239 -6.34 -14.23 -15.69
N PRO A 240 -6.68 -13.28 -14.80
CA PRO A 240 -5.69 -12.40 -14.22
C PRO A 240 -4.74 -13.16 -13.29
N ALA A 241 -3.48 -12.77 -13.33
CA ALA A 241 -2.46 -13.35 -12.46
C ALA A 241 -2.46 -12.63 -11.10
N VAL A 242 -2.25 -13.41 -10.05
CA VAL A 242 -2.04 -12.90 -8.69
C VAL A 242 -0.57 -12.59 -8.51
N GLY A 243 -0.25 -11.46 -7.87
CA GLY A 243 1.14 -11.07 -7.65
C GLY A 243 1.31 -9.82 -6.80
N GLY A 244 2.36 -9.07 -7.11
CA GLY A 244 2.75 -7.84 -6.42
C GLY A 244 4.10 -8.01 -5.70
N ALA A 245 4.38 -7.11 -4.77
CA ALA A 245 5.59 -7.17 -3.95
C ALA A 245 5.68 -8.49 -3.16
N LEU A 246 6.90 -9.00 -3.00
CA LEU A 246 7.19 -10.10 -2.08
C LEU A 246 7.28 -9.58 -0.64
N ILE A 247 6.63 -10.29 0.27
CA ILE A 247 6.53 -9.96 1.69
C ILE A 247 7.02 -11.17 2.48
N LYS A 248 7.90 -10.95 3.46
CA LYS A 248 8.37 -12.00 4.36
C LYS A 248 7.80 -11.77 5.74
N VAL A 249 6.92 -12.66 6.22
CA VAL A 249 6.28 -12.55 7.53
C VAL A 249 6.09 -13.95 8.11
N GLY A 250 6.26 -14.10 9.43
CA GLY A 250 6.16 -15.42 10.07
C GLY A 250 7.20 -16.45 9.58
N GLY A 251 8.29 -16.01 8.94
CA GLY A 251 9.29 -16.89 8.34
C GLY A 251 8.97 -17.39 6.92
N GLU A 252 7.82 -17.03 6.37
CA GLU A 252 7.40 -17.43 5.02
C GLU A 252 7.35 -16.24 4.05
N GLY A 253 7.45 -16.53 2.75
CA GLY A 253 7.35 -15.55 1.66
C GLY A 253 5.98 -15.59 0.99
N TYR A 254 5.36 -14.42 0.83
CA TYR A 254 4.05 -14.24 0.22
C TYR A 254 4.12 -13.18 -0.90
N THR A 255 3.29 -13.33 -1.93
CA THR A 255 2.97 -12.18 -2.79
C THR A 255 1.94 -11.30 -2.10
N PHE A 256 1.93 -10.01 -2.42
CA PHE A 256 0.95 -9.06 -1.89
C PHE A 256 -0.50 -9.54 -2.08
N GLY A 257 -0.85 -9.97 -3.30
CA GLY A 257 -2.18 -10.50 -3.62
C GLY A 257 -2.51 -11.76 -2.82
N ARG A 258 -1.58 -12.70 -2.65
CA ARG A 258 -1.80 -13.92 -1.86
C ARG A 258 -2.09 -13.61 -0.40
N LEU A 259 -1.32 -12.70 0.21
CA LEU A 259 -1.52 -12.36 1.62
C LEU A 259 -2.87 -11.64 1.83
N ALA A 260 -3.29 -10.80 0.89
CA ALA A 260 -4.64 -10.23 0.87
C ALA A 260 -5.74 -11.29 0.73
N TYR A 261 -5.54 -12.29 -0.14
CA TYR A 261 -6.46 -13.44 -0.27
C TYR A 261 -6.62 -14.19 1.05
N GLU A 262 -5.50 -14.57 1.66
CA GLU A 262 -5.49 -15.36 2.90
C GLU A 262 -6.17 -14.59 4.03
N PHE A 263 -5.90 -13.28 4.16
CA PHE A 263 -6.64 -12.44 5.09
C PHE A 263 -8.14 -12.42 4.76
N TYR A 264 -8.52 -12.10 3.52
CA TYR A 264 -9.92 -11.95 3.12
C TYR A 264 -10.75 -13.24 3.26
N TYR A 265 -10.13 -14.42 3.22
CA TYR A 265 -10.84 -15.69 3.39
C TYR A 265 -10.57 -16.38 4.74
N SER A 266 -9.82 -15.76 5.63
CA SER A 266 -9.59 -16.26 7.00
C SER A 266 -10.78 -16.01 7.94
N THR A 267 -10.69 -16.53 9.16
CA THR A 267 -11.60 -16.17 10.26
C THR A 267 -11.19 -14.89 11.00
N GLU A 268 -10.01 -14.35 10.70
CA GLU A 268 -9.48 -13.16 11.37
C GLU A 268 -10.38 -11.93 11.17
N LEU A 269 -10.69 -11.24 12.27
CA LEU A 269 -11.49 -10.01 12.31
C LEU A 269 -12.89 -10.14 11.68
N THR A 270 -13.43 -11.35 11.51
CA THR A 270 -14.73 -11.55 10.85
C THR A 270 -15.92 -10.97 11.63
N SER A 271 -15.79 -10.77 12.94
CA SER A 271 -16.78 -10.04 13.76
C SER A 271 -16.83 -8.55 13.42
N ASP A 272 -15.69 -7.96 13.05
CA ASP A 272 -15.54 -6.54 12.77
C ASP A 272 -15.70 -6.23 11.27
N PHE A 273 -15.17 -7.13 10.43
CA PHE A 273 -15.12 -7.06 8.98
C PHE A 273 -15.61 -8.40 8.38
N PRO A 274 -16.92 -8.62 8.25
CA PRO A 274 -17.47 -9.89 7.79
C PRO A 274 -17.06 -10.21 6.34
N GLN A 275 -16.95 -11.50 6.03
CA GLN A 275 -16.81 -11.93 4.63
C GLN A 275 -18.10 -11.62 3.87
N VAL A 276 -17.98 -11.24 2.60
CA VAL A 276 -19.15 -11.00 1.74
C VAL A 276 -19.35 -12.20 0.83
N THR A 277 -20.55 -12.75 0.86
CA THR A 277 -21.03 -13.71 -0.13
C THR A 277 -21.58 -12.94 -1.32
N TRP A 278 -21.00 -13.16 -2.51
CA TRP A 278 -21.38 -12.51 -3.76
C TRP A 278 -22.32 -13.40 -4.57
#